data_AF-A0A0K8P1W8-F1
#
_entry.id   AF-A0A0K8P1W8-F1
#
_cell.length_a   1.000
_cell.length_b   1.000
_cell.length_c   1.000
_cell.angle_alpha   90.00
_cell.angle_beta   90.00
_cell.angle_gamma   90.00
#
_symmetry.space_group_name_H-M   'P 1'
#
loop_
_entity.id
_entity.type
_entity.pdbx_description
1 polymer ?
#
loop_
_entity_poly.entity_id
_entity_poly.type
_entity_poly.pdbx_seq_one_letter_code
_entity_poly.pdbx_strand_id
1 'polypeptide(L)' 'MNAEDFDVELTCPTCSRHFQAGVTELLARPIATCPCGQPVQVDVAALRESLGLDEGD' A
#
# COMPACT_ATOMS: atom_id res chain seq x y z
N MET A 1 11.63 -12.56 -14.56
CA MET A 1 11.47 -12.53 -13.09
C MET A 1 10.02 -12.17 -12.82
N ASN A 2 9.27 -13.03 -12.13
CA ASN A 2 7.95 -12.65 -11.65
C ASN A 2 8.20 -11.59 -10.57
N ALA A 3 7.78 -10.35 -10.81
CA ALA A 3 7.63 -9.41 -9.71
C ALA A 3 6.56 -10.04 -8.81
N GLU A 4 6.98 -10.58 -7.67
CA GLU A 4 6.04 -11.02 -6.66
C GLU A 4 5.28 -9.75 -6.23
N ASP A 5 4.06 -9.61 -6.73
CA ASP A 5 3.18 -8.51 -6.34
C ASP A 5 2.73 -8.83 -4.91
N PHE A 6 3.43 -8.24 -3.95
CA PHE A 6 3.07 -8.39 -2.55
C PHE A 6 1.92 -7.43 -2.25
N ASP A 7 0.82 -7.97 -1.73
CA ASP A 7 -0.26 -7.17 -1.18
C ASP A 7 0.06 -6.79 0.27
N VAL A 8 -0.25 -5.54 0.65
CA VAL A 8 -0.23 -5.10 2.05
C VAL A 8 -1.65 -4.91 2.57
N GLU A 9 -1.87 -5.23 3.84
CA GLU A 9 -3.10 -4.91 4.53
C GLU A 9 -3.09 -3.44 4.96
N LEU A 10 -4.09 -2.70 4.48
CA LEU A 10 -4.32 -1.30 4.83
C LEU A 10 -5.64 -1.17 5.58
N THR A 11 -5.69 -0.20 6.49
CA THR A 11 -6.93 0.17 7.17
C THR A 11 -7.47 1.45 6.57
N CYS A 12 -8.71 1.44 6.08
CA CYS A 12 -9.34 2.67 5.62
C CYS A 12 -9.69 3.55 6.83
N PRO A 13 -9.16 4.78 6.94
CA PRO A 13 -9.44 5.65 8.09
C PRO A 13 -10.90 6.11 8.16
N THR A 14 -11.61 6.11 7.03
CA THR A 14 -13.02 6.56 6.95
C THR A 14 -13.99 5.52 7.49
N CYS A 15 -13.84 4.26 7.10
CA CYS A 15 -14.76 3.19 7.47
C CYS A 15 -14.16 2.14 8.41
N SER A 16 -12.89 2.32 8.81
CA SER A 16 -12.11 1.41 9.67
C SER A 16 -12.09 -0.04 9.16
N ARG A 17 -12.19 -0.22 7.84
CA ARG A 17 -12.22 -1.52 7.20
C ARG A 17 -10.83 -1.88 6.68
N HIS A 18 -10.37 -3.08 7.00
CA HIS A 18 -9.15 -3.66 6.45
C HIS A 18 -9.37 -4.12 5.01
N PHE A 19 -8.39 -3.87 4.15
CA PHE A 19 -8.38 -4.30 2.76
C PHE A 19 -6.95 -4.50 2.27
N GLN A 20 -6.78 -5.31 1.23
CA GLN A 20 -5.49 -5.56 0.61
C GLN A 20 -5.27 -4.61 -0.56
N ALA A 21 -4.04 -4.12 -0.71
CA ALA A 21 -3.63 -3.34 -1.87
C ALA A 21 -2.22 -3.73 -2.32
N GLY A 22 -2.02 -3.83 -3.63
CA GLY A 22 -0.74 -4.18 -4.22
C GLY A 22 0.30 -3.10 -3.97
N VAL A 23 1.42 -3.48 -3.35
CA VAL A 23 2.53 -2.59 -3.04
C VAL A 23 3.07 -1.92 -4.30
N THR A 24 3.21 -2.67 -5.40
CA THR A 24 3.75 -2.14 -6.65
C THR A 24 2.94 -0.95 -7.15
N GLU A 25 1.61 -1.05 -7.10
CA GLU A 25 0.73 0.06 -7.48
C GLU A 25 0.82 1.21 -6.47
N LEU A 26 0.91 0.92 -5.17
CA LEU A 26 1.06 1.95 -4.14
C LEU A 26 2.36 2.75 -4.25
N LEU A 27 3.46 2.09 -4.61
CA LEU A 27 4.75 2.74 -4.85
C LEU A 27 4.72 3.63 -6.10
N ALA A 28 4.01 3.20 -7.14
CA ALA A 28 3.82 4.00 -8.36
C ALA A 28 2.80 5.13 -8.17
N ARG A 29 1.74 4.86 -7.39
CA ARG A 29 0.60 5.75 -7.14
C ARG A 29 0.14 5.57 -5.69
N PRO A 30 0.44 6.53 -4.80
CA PRO A 30 0.24 6.41 -3.35
C PRO A 30 -1.22 6.60 -2.89
N ILE A 31 -2.15 6.02 -3.65
CA ILE A 31 -3.58 6.14 -3.47
C ILE A 31 -4.19 4.76 -3.71
N ALA A 32 -4.66 4.14 -2.64
CA ALA A 32 -5.51 2.96 -2.73
C ALA A 32 -6.99 3.36 -2.74
N THR A 33 -7.84 2.53 -3.34
CA THR A 33 -9.29 2.70 -3.26
C THR A 33 -9.85 1.67 -2.28
N CYS A 34 -10.38 2.13 -1.16
CA CYS A 34 -11.05 1.24 -0.22
C CYS A 34 -12.31 0.63 -0.88
N PRO A 35 -12.71 -0.61 -0.56
CA PRO A 35 -13.96 -1.23 -1.02
C PRO A 35 -15.24 -0.42 -0.72
N CYS A 36 -15.19 0.57 0.18
CA CYS A 36 -16.31 1.50 0.37
C CYS A 36 -16.37 2.63 -0.69
N GLY A 37 -15.45 2.65 -1.66
CA GLY A 37 -15.35 3.68 -2.69
C GLY A 37 -14.63 4.96 -2.25
N GLN A 38 -13.93 4.94 -1.11
CA GLN A 38 -13.16 6.08 -0.63
C GLN A 38 -11.68 5.95 -0.96
N PRO A 39 -11.03 7.02 -1.45
CA PRO A 39 -9.59 7.03 -1.65
C PRO A 39 -8.88 7.03 -0.30
N VAL A 40 -7.84 6.21 -0.18
CA VAL A 40 -6.97 6.10 0.99
C VAL A 40 -5.57 6.47 0.54
N GLN A 41 -5.06 7.58 1.07
CA GLN A 41 -3.66 7.94 0.84
C GLN A 41 -2.77 7.04 1.67
N VAL A 42 -1.71 6.53 1.03
CA VAL A 42 -0.72 5.68 1.67
C VAL A 42 0.59 6.43 1.72
N ASP A 43 1.23 6.43 2.89
CA ASP A 43 2.55 7.01 3.03
C ASP A 43 3.60 6.06 2.45
N VAL A 44 4.19 6.45 1.32
CA VAL A 44 5.16 5.61 0.60
C VAL A 44 6.43 5.42 1.41
N ALA A 45 6.85 6.40 2.21
CA ALA A 45 8.04 6.26 3.02
C ALA A 45 7.83 5.20 4.11
N ALA A 46 6.73 5.32 4.86
CA ALA A 46 6.36 4.32 5.86
C ALA A 46 6.12 2.93 5.26
N LEU A 47 5.53 2.86 4.06
CA LEU A 47 5.34 1.60 3.33
C LEU A 47 6.68 0.98 2.95
N ARG A 48 7.62 1.76 2.42
CA ARG A 48 8.97 1.30 2.06
C ARG A 48 9.76 0.84 3.27
N GLU A 49 9.72 1.59 4.36
CA GLU A 49 10.34 1.20 5.63
C GLU A 49 9.76 -0.12 6.16
N SER A 50 8.43 -0.25 6.16
CA SER A 50 7.75 -1.48 6.63
C SER A 50 8.09 -2.70 5.79
N LEU A 51 8.34 -2.49 4.49
CA LEU A 51 8.71 -3.55 3.55
C LEU A 51 10.23 -3.81 3.50
N GLY A 52 11.04 -3.03 4.21
CA GLY A 52 12.50 -3.12 4.11
C GLY A 52 13.02 -2.74 2.72
N LEU A 53 12.27 -1.98 1.92
CA LEU A 53 12.69 -1.48 0.60
C LEU A 53 13.70 -0.32 0.69
N ASP A 54 14.12 0.03 1.90
CA ASP A 54 15.18 1.01 2.19
C ASP A 54 16.58 0.36 2.28
N GLU A 55 16.73 -0.89 1.82
CA GLU A 55 18.05 -1.48 1.59
C GLU A 55 18.66 -0.90 0.30
N GLY A 56 19.14 0.34 0.41
CA GLY A 56 20.12 0.91 -0.50
C GLY A 56 21.53 0.57 -0.03
N ASP A 57 22.23 -0.28 -0.79
CA ASP A 57 23.68 -0.21 -1.02
C ASP A 57 23.93 -0.38 -2.53
#